data_AF-A0A5N9A363-F1
#
_entry.id   AF-A0A5N9A363-F1
#
_cell.length_a   1.000
_cell.length_b   1.000
_cell.length_c   1.000
_cell.angle_alpha   90.00
_cell.angle_beta   90.00
_cell.angle_gamma   90.00
#
_symmetry.space_group_name_H-M   'P 1'
#
loop_
_entity.id
_entity.type
_entity.pdbx_description
1 polymer ?
#
loop_
_entity_poly.entity_id
_entity_poly.type
_entity_poly.pdbx_seq_one_letter_code
_entity_poly.pdbx_strand_id
1 'polypeptide(L)' 'IHTRIGLCSFSEEQIIENLSSVYSTIVNNKPDGVKGSLIDSASICSSMGPGITIDLDNLRESVVN' A
#
# COMPACT_ATOMS: atom_id res chain seq x y z
N ILE A 1 3.65 -1.25 9.50
CA ILE A 1 2.29 -1.84 9.58
C ILE A 1 2.23 -2.96 8.56
N HIS A 2 1.68 -4.12 8.90
CA HIS A 2 1.49 -5.22 7.94
C HIS A 2 -0.01 -5.48 7.81
N THR A 3 -0.50 -5.55 6.58
CA THR A 3 -1.92 -5.73 6.29
C THR A 3 -2.08 -6.65 5.11
N ARG A 4 -3.04 -7.56 5.19
CA ARG A 4 -3.37 -8.45 4.08
C ARG A 4 -4.22 -7.68 3.07
N ILE A 5 -3.72 -7.53 1.84
CA ILE A 5 -4.41 -6.87 0.73
C ILE A 5 -5.24 -7.83 -0.14
N GLY A 6 -5.00 -9.14 -0.05
CA GLY A 6 -5.71 -10.14 -0.84
C GLY A 6 -5.09 -11.55 -0.75
N LEU A 7 -5.61 -12.45 -1.58
CA LEU A 7 -5.06 -13.78 -1.86
C LEU A 7 -4.67 -13.88 -3.33
N CYS A 8 -3.82 -14.85 -3.69
CA CYS A 8 -3.44 -15.10 -5.09
C CYS A 8 -4.61 -15.45 -6.02
N SER A 9 -5.79 -15.74 -5.47
CA SER A 9 -7.01 -16.03 -6.23
C SER A 9 -7.79 -14.78 -6.64
N PHE A 10 -7.36 -13.58 -6.22
CA PHE A 10 -8.03 -12.32 -6.55
C PHE A 10 -7.56 -11.82 -7.93
N SER A 11 -8.40 -11.04 -8.61
CA SER A 11 -7.98 -10.38 -9.85
C SER A 11 -7.00 -9.24 -9.54
N GLU A 12 -6.17 -8.88 -10.53
CA GLU A 12 -5.20 -7.79 -10.41
C GLU A 12 -5.88 -6.47 -10.04
N GLU A 13 -7.02 -6.17 -10.65
CA GLU A 13 -7.84 -4.97 -10.38
C GLU A 13 -8.26 -4.88 -8.91
N GLN A 14 -8.75 -5.99 -8.34
CA GLN A 14 -9.15 -6.04 -6.93
C GLN A 14 -7.98 -5.81 -5.98
N ILE A 15 -6.80 -6.35 -6.32
CA ILE A 15 -5.60 -6.17 -5.51
C ILE A 15 -5.15 -4.71 -5.54
N ILE A 16 -5.19 -4.06 -6.70
CA ILE A 16 -4.84 -2.64 -6.86
C ILE A 16 -5.81 -1.75 -6.07
N GLU A 17 -7.12 -1.99 -6.18
CA GLU A 17 -8.15 -1.23 -5.45
C GLU A 17 -7.98 -1.38 -3.92
N ASN A 18 -7.79 -2.61 -3.44
CA ASN A 18 -7.55 -2.87 -2.02
C ASN A 18 -6.28 -2.16 -1.52
N LEU A 19 -5.22 -2.17 -2.30
CA LEU A 19 -3.96 -1.54 -1.90
C LEU A 19 -4.08 0.00 -1.87
N SER A 20 -4.79 0.59 -2.84
CA SER A 20 -5.14 2.02 -2.86
C SER A 20 -5.98 2.44 -1.66
N SER A 21 -7.00 1.65 -1.30
CA SER A 21 -7.86 1.93 -0.15
C SER A 21 -7.09 1.88 1.19
N VAL A 22 -6.18 0.93 1.34
CA VAL A 22 -5.31 0.83 2.52
C VAL A 22 -4.37 2.03 2.59
N TYR A 23 -3.76 2.42 1.47
CA TYR A 23 -2.86 3.57 1.42
C TYR A 23 -3.57 4.87 1.81
N SER A 24 -4.72 5.17 1.19
CA SER A 24 -5.51 6.36 1.48
C SER A 24 -5.98 6.41 2.94
N THR A 25 -6.39 5.27 3.50
CA THR A 25 -6.77 5.17 4.92
C THR A 25 -5.60 5.50 5.85
N ILE A 26 -4.40 5.01 5.54
CA ILE A 26 -3.20 5.30 6.35
C ILE A 26 -2.85 6.78 6.28
N VAL A 27 -2.90 7.38 5.09
CA VAL A 27 -2.61 8.81 4.90
C VAL A 27 -3.63 9.68 5.64
N ASN A 28 -4.92 9.36 5.57
CA ASN A 28 -5.98 10.11 6.24
C ASN A 28 -5.91 9.97 7.77
N ASN A 29 -5.45 8.84 8.29
CA ASN A 29 -5.24 8.63 9.73
C ASN A 29 -3.87 9.10 10.23
N LYS A 30 -3.18 9.95 9.47
CA LYS A 30 -1.92 10.56 9.91
C LYS A 30 -2.18 11.39 11.19
N PRO A 31 -1.50 11.11 12.31
CA PRO A 31 -1.63 11.94 13.51
C PRO A 31 -1.03 13.33 13.28
N ASP A 32 -1.69 14.38 13.76
CA ASP A 32 -1.28 15.79 13.58
C ASP A 32 0.12 16.12 14.14
N GLY A 33 0.66 15.27 15.01
CA GLY A 33 2.01 15.43 15.57
C GLY A 33 3.16 14.95 14.68
N VAL A 34 2.89 14.30 13.55
CA VAL A 34 3.94 13.67 12.72
C VAL A 34 4.49 14.67 11.68
N LYS A 35 5.71 15.15 11.93
CA LYS A 35 6.49 15.94 10.96
C LYS A 35 7.15 15.00 9.94
N GLY A 36 6.91 15.23 8.65
CA GLY A 36 7.52 14.46 7.54
C GLY A 36 6.59 13.48 6.83
N SER A 37 7.17 12.61 5.98
CA SER A 37 6.44 11.52 5.34
C SER A 37 5.99 10.51 6.38
N LEU A 38 4.74 10.03 6.27
CA LEU A 38 4.23 8.97 7.15
C LEU A 38 4.75 7.58 6.73
N ILE A 39 5.10 7.43 5.45
CA ILE A 39 5.46 6.16 4.83
C ILE A 39 6.82 6.34 4.15
N ASP A 40 7.82 5.59 4.61
CA ASP A 40 9.20 5.63 4.08
C ASP A 40 9.44 4.52 3.05
N SER A 41 8.85 3.34 3.26
CA SER A 41 8.99 2.19 2.36
C SER A 41 7.75 1.32 2.43
N ALA A 42 7.36 0.73 1.30
CA ALA A 42 6.35 -0.32 1.24
C ALA A 42 6.87 -1.53 0.47
N SER A 43 6.46 -2.72 0.90
CA SER A 43 6.84 -3.98 0.26
C SER A 43 5.65 -4.93 0.27
N ILE A 44 5.56 -5.74 -0.78
CA ILE A 44 4.54 -6.78 -0.96
C ILE A 44 5.26 -8.12 -0.95
N CYS A 45 4.77 -9.06 -0.13
CA CYS A 45 5.23 -10.43 -0.13
C CYS A 45 4.05 -11.39 -0.18
N SER A 46 4.27 -12.57 -0.77
CA SER A 46 3.38 -13.71 -0.59
C SER A 46 3.81 -14.50 0.65
N SER A 47 2.95 -15.38 1.16
CA SER A 47 3.16 -16.08 2.44
C SER A 47 4.51 -16.81 2.55
N MET A 48 5.07 -17.26 1.43
CA MET A 48 6.35 -17.99 1.36
C MET A 48 7.27 -17.46 0.25
N GLY A 49 6.97 -16.29 -0.32
CA GLY A 49 7.73 -15.72 -1.44
C GLY A 49 8.66 -14.59 -1.01
N PRO A 50 9.63 -14.24 -1.86
CA PRO A 50 10.44 -13.05 -1.65
C PRO A 50 9.56 -11.79 -1.65
N GLY A 51 9.89 -10.83 -0.80
CA GLY A 51 9.23 -9.53 -0.78
C GLY A 51 9.76 -8.63 -1.89
N ILE A 52 8.85 -8.00 -2.64
CA ILE A 52 9.17 -7.00 -3.66
C ILE A 52 8.91 -5.63 -3.05
N THR A 53 9.90 -4.75 -3.12
CA THR A 53 9.73 -3.35 -2.70
C THR A 53 9.00 -2.61 -3.82
N ILE A 54 7.99 -1.84 -3.45
CA ILE A 54 7.17 -1.06 -4.38
C ILE A 54 7.52 0.42 -4.26
N ASP A 55 7.55 1.10 -5.41
CA ASP A 55 7.77 2.55 -5.45
C ASP A 55 6.53 3.30 -4.98
N LEU A 56 6.72 4.07 -3.91
CA LEU A 56 5.66 4.86 -3.29
C LEU A 56 5.18 6.02 -4.18
N ASP A 57 6.04 6.53 -5.06
CA ASP A 57 5.68 7.62 -5.97
C ASP A 57 4.74 7.16 -7.10
N ASN A 58 5.02 6.00 -7.70
CA ASN A 58 4.10 5.36 -8.64
C ASN A 58 2.76 5.02 -7.97
N LEU A 59 2.80 4.59 -6.71
CA LEU A 59 1.59 4.29 -5.98
C LEU A 59 0.72 5.54 -5.78
N ARG A 60 1.33 6.69 -5.48
CA ARG A 60 0.62 7.96 -5.35
C ARG A 60 -0.07 8.37 -6.64
N GLU A 61 0.59 8.21 -7.80
CA GLU A 61 -0.01 8.56 -9.10
C GLU A 61 -1.23 7.71 -9.43
N SER A 62 -1.20 6.42 -9.09
CA SER A 62 -2.33 5.50 -9.33
C SER A 62 -3.59 5.79 -8.50
N VAL A 63 -3.47 6.59 -7.44
CA VAL A 63 -4.59 7.01 -6.58
C VAL A 63 -5.25 8.31 -7.08
N VAL A 64 -4.56 9.06 -7.96
CA VAL A 64 -5.00 10.40 -8.43
C VAL A 64 -5.71 10.35 -9.79
N ASN A 65 -5.73 9.19 -10.46
CA ASN A 65 -6.38 9.01 -11.77
C ASN A 65 -7.67 8.19 -11.67
#